data_AF-A0A5C8NFP8-F1
#
_entry.id   AF-A0A5C8NFP8-F1
#
_cell.length_a   1.000
_cell.length_b   1.000
_cell.length_c   1.000
_cell.angle_alpha   90.00
_cell.angle_beta   90.00
_cell.angle_gamma   90.00
#
_symmetry.space_group_name_H-M   'P 1'
#
loop_
_entity.id
_entity.type
_entity.pdbx_description
1 polymer ?
#
loop_
_entity_poly.entity_id
_entity_poly.type
_entity_poly.pdbx_seq_one_letter_code
_entity_poly.pdbx_strand_id
1 'polypeptide(L)' 'MKKVIVLVLCWLLLFTTLSACQYNGKYVEWGEKTNSNATELLENNNIPYEIRDGIIYIPEDAFDKAIYCCA' A
#
# COMPACT_ATOMS: atom_id res chain seq x y z
N MET A 1 -5.71 -2.61 -37.30
CA MET A 1 -5.20 -1.72 -36.22
C MET A 1 -6.22 -1.49 -35.10
N LYS A 2 -7.49 -1.18 -35.37
CA LYS A 2 -8.55 -1.01 -34.33
C LYS A 2 -8.63 -2.16 -33.31
N LYS A 3 -8.57 -3.43 -33.75
CA LYS A 3 -8.64 -4.61 -32.87
C LYS A 3 -7.44 -4.73 -31.91
N VAL A 4 -6.27 -4.26 -32.32
CA VAL A 4 -5.04 -4.29 -31.49
C VAL A 4 -5.11 -3.22 -30.40
N ILE A 5 -5.60 -2.03 -30.73
CA ILE A 5 -5.79 -0.93 -29.77
C ILE A 5 -6.78 -1.32 -28.66
N VAL A 6 -7.89 -1.97 -29.03
CA VAL A 6 -8.88 -2.48 -28.07
C VAL A 6 -8.27 -3.51 -27.11
N LEU A 7 -7.38 -4.37 -27.62
CA LEU A 7 -6.71 -5.40 -26.83
C LEU A 7 -5.72 -4.80 -25.83
N VAL A 8 -4.96 -3.78 -26.25
CA VAL A 8 -4.03 -3.05 -25.39
C VAL A 8 -4.76 -2.27 -24.28
N LEU A 9 -5.89 -1.62 -24.61
CA LEU A 9 -6.74 -0.95 -23.62
C LEU A 9 -7.32 -1.93 -22.59
N CYS A 10 -7.73 -3.12 -23.03
CA CYS A 10 -8.26 -4.15 -22.14
C CYS A 10 -7.18 -4.67 -21.17
N TRP A 11 -5.95 -4.85 -21.65
CA TRP A 11 -4.82 -5.22 -20.79
C TRP A 11 -4.44 -4.13 -19.79
N LEU A 12 -4.41 -2.86 -20.21
CA LEU A 12 -4.17 -1.73 -19.30
C LEU A 12 -5.20 -1.68 -18.17
N LEU A 13 -6.48 -1.92 -18.46
CA LEU A 13 -7.53 -1.98 -17.43
C LEU A 13 -7.30 -3.12 -16.44
N LEU A 14 -6.88 -4.31 -16.90
CA LEU A 14 -6.55 -5.45 -16.02
C LEU A 14 -5.34 -5.18 -15.13
N PHE A 15 -4.34 -4.44 -15.60
CA PHE A 15 -3.18 -4.07 -14.77
C PHE A 15 -3.54 -3.04 -13.68
N THR A 16 -4.51 -2.15 -13.94
CA THR A 16 -4.93 -1.15 -12.93
C THR A 16 -5.70 -1.75 -11.76
N THR A 17 -6.40 -2.88 -11.93
CA THR A 17 -7.15 -3.50 -10.83
C THR A 17 -6.28 -4.34 -9.91
N LEU A 18 -5.10 -4.79 -10.37
CA LEU A 18 -4.20 -5.61 -9.56
C LEU A 18 -3.50 -4.79 -8.45
N SER A 19 -3.33 -3.47 -8.62
CA SER A 19 -2.73 -2.62 -7.58
C SER A 19 -3.64 -2.41 -6.37
N ALA A 20 -4.97 -2.53 -6.54
CA ALA A 20 -5.94 -2.28 -5.48
C ALA A 20 -6.02 -3.40 -4.43
N CYS A 21 -5.43 -4.57 -4.66
CA CYS A 21 -5.41 -5.71 -3.75
C CYS A 21 -3.99 -6.04 -3.24
N GLN A 22 -3.12 -5.02 -3.09
CA GLN A 22 -1.72 -5.24 -2.70
C GLN A 22 -1.58 -5.84 -1.29
N TYR A 23 -2.50 -5.53 -0.36
CA TYR A 23 -2.48 -6.03 1.01
C TYR A 23 -3.85 -6.54 1.43
N ASN A 24 -3.87 -7.73 2.02
CA ASN A 24 -5.06 -8.40 2.52
C ASN A 24 -4.90 -8.86 3.99
N GLY A 25 -3.75 -8.58 4.61
CA GLY A 25 -3.45 -8.92 5.99
C GLY A 25 -4.29 -8.14 6.99
N LYS A 26 -4.41 -8.70 8.21
CA LYS A 26 -5.01 -7.98 9.33
C LYS A 26 -4.10 -6.81 9.72
N TYR A 27 -4.71 -5.74 10.24
CA TYR A 27 -3.94 -4.61 10.74
C TYR A 27 -3.28 -4.96 12.07
N VAL A 28 -1.95 -4.94 12.09
CA VAL A 28 -1.11 -5.18 13.27
C VAL A 28 -0.46 -3.89 13.72
N GLU A 29 -0.16 -3.79 15.01
CA GLU A 29 0.59 -2.66 15.56
C GLU A 29 2.00 -2.63 14.95
N TRP A 30 2.41 -1.44 14.49
CA TRP A 30 3.72 -1.23 13.89
C TRP A 30 4.58 -0.27 14.72
N GLY A 31 4.00 0.80 15.25
CA GLY A 31 4.71 1.73 16.12
C GLY A 31 3.88 2.94 16.53
N GLU A 32 4.43 3.77 17.41
CA GLU A 32 3.76 5.00 17.86
C GLU A 32 3.85 6.11 16.81
N LYS A 33 2.75 6.87 16.66
CA LYS A 33 2.74 8.11 15.91
C LYS A 33 3.48 9.19 16.70
N THR A 34 4.73 9.40 16.32
CA THR A 34 5.57 10.50 16.79
C THR A 34 5.53 11.67 15.80
N ASN A 35 6.27 12.76 16.06
CA ASN A 35 6.48 13.85 15.09
C ASN A 35 7.48 13.45 13.96
N SER A 36 7.57 12.16 13.65
CA SER A 36 8.41 11.63 12.56
C SER A 36 7.67 11.68 11.22
N ASN A 37 8.41 11.47 10.14
CA ASN A 37 7.87 11.35 8.78
C ASN A 37 7.39 9.92 8.45
N ALA A 38 7.18 9.06 9.46
CA ALA A 38 6.85 7.65 9.25
C ALA A 38 5.59 7.47 8.40
N THR A 39 4.52 8.21 8.68
CA THR A 39 3.28 8.13 7.89
C THR A 39 3.46 8.62 6.46
N GLU A 40 4.29 9.64 6.23
CA GLU A 40 4.63 10.13 4.89
C GLU A 40 5.41 9.07 4.09
N LEU A 41 6.34 8.35 4.74
CA LEU A 41 7.08 7.25 4.11
C LEU A 41 6.14 6.09 3.74
N LEU A 42 5.18 5.76 4.61
CA LEU A 42 4.16 4.74 4.31
C LEU A 42 3.30 5.14 3.10
N GLU A 43 2.83 6.39 3.04
CA GLU A 43 2.05 6.91 1.89
C GLU A 43 2.85 6.86 0.59
N ASN A 44 4.10 7.35 0.62
CA ASN A 44 4.98 7.37 -0.54
C ASN A 44 5.33 5.96 -1.06
N ASN A 45 5.27 4.95 -0.20
CA ASN A 45 5.52 3.54 -0.56
C ASN A 45 4.24 2.74 -0.81
N ASN A 46 3.08 3.40 -0.92
CA ASN A 46 1.78 2.77 -1.08
C ASN A 46 1.54 1.69 -0.02
N ILE A 47 1.85 1.97 1.25
CA ILE A 47 1.54 1.11 2.39
C ILE A 47 0.35 1.73 3.11
N PRO A 48 -0.83 1.07 3.13
CA PRO A 48 -1.97 1.60 3.85
C PRO A 48 -1.72 1.49 5.37
N TYR A 49 -2.24 2.44 6.12
CA TYR A 49 -2.11 2.48 7.56
C TYR A 49 -3.34 3.09 8.22
N GLU A 50 -3.54 2.75 9.48
CA GLU A 50 -4.56 3.34 10.36
C GLU A 50 -3.88 3.89 11.60
N ILE A 51 -4.40 4.99 12.16
CA ILE A 51 -3.97 5.51 13.46
C ILE A 51 -5.11 5.29 14.45
N ARG A 52 -4.86 4.49 15.49
CA ARG A 52 -5.79 4.28 16.62
C ARG A 52 -5.07 4.61 17.92
N ASP A 53 -5.61 5.54 18.69
CA ASP A 53 -5.04 5.97 19.98
C ASP A 53 -3.54 6.37 19.92
N GLY A 54 -3.13 7.00 18.82
CA GLY A 54 -1.74 7.40 18.60
C GLY A 54 -0.82 6.26 18.16
N ILE A 55 -1.34 5.06 17.93
CA ILE A 55 -0.58 3.90 17.42
C ILE A 55 -0.87 3.72 15.93
N ILE A 56 0.19 3.53 15.15
CA ILE A 56 0.14 3.22 13.73
C ILE A 56 -0.04 1.72 13.57
N TYR A 57 -1.06 1.34 12.81
CA TYR A 57 -1.32 -0.03 12.40
C TYR A 57 -1.17 -0.16 10.89
N ILE A 58 -0.56 -1.24 10.44
CA ILE A 58 -0.39 -1.57 9.01
C ILE A 58 -0.87 -3.00 8.76
N PRO A 59 -1.22 -3.38 7.53
CA PRO A 59 -1.46 -4.78 7.19
C PRO A 59 -0.25 -5.65 7.54
N GLU A 60 -0.49 -6.82 8.13
CA GLU A 60 0.56 -7.79 8.49
C GLU A 60 1.46 -8.16 7.31
N ASP A 61 0.88 -8.30 6.11
CA ASP A 61 1.59 -8.58 4.86
C ASP A 61 2.36 -7.37 4.29
N ALA A 62 2.22 -6.19 4.91
CA ALA A 62 3.03 -5.01 4.63
C ALA A 62 4.21 -4.84 5.59
N PHE A 63 4.31 -5.63 6.66
CA PHE A 63 5.25 -5.40 7.76
C PHE A 63 6.70 -5.36 7.30
N ASP A 64 7.17 -6.39 6.57
CA ASP A 64 8.55 -6.45 6.07
C ASP A 64 8.88 -5.28 5.14
N LYS A 65 7.91 -4.87 4.30
CA LYS A 65 8.07 -3.72 3.41
C LYS A 65 8.20 -2.42 4.21
N ALA A 66 7.36 -2.24 5.23
CA ALA A 66 7.38 -1.07 6.11
C ALA A 66 8.71 -0.97 6.88
N ILE A 67 9.24 -2.09 7.37
CA ILE A 67 10.58 -2.13 8.00
C ILE A 67 11.68 -1.76 7.01
N TYR A 68 11.59 -2.22 5.76
CA TYR A 68 12.62 -1.94 4.75
C TYR A 68 12.61 -0.48 4.25
N CYS A 69 11.43 0.13 4.07
CA CYS A 69 11.31 1.45 3.46
C CYS A 69 11.18 2.61 4.45
N CYS A 70 10.65 2.34 5.65
CA CYS A 70 9.88 3.32 6.38
C CYS A 70 10.16 3.34 7.90
N ALA A 71 11.03 2.44 8.39
CA ALA A 71 11.51 2.39 9.77
C ALA A 71 12.83 3.15 9.96
#